data_AF-A0AAD7CVF7-F1
#
_entry.id   AF-A0AAD7CVF7-F1
#
_cell.length_a   1.000
_cell.length_b   1.000
_cell.length_c   1.000
_cell.angle_alpha   90.00
_cell.angle_beta   90.00
_cell.angle_gamma   90.00
#
_symmetry.space_group_name_H-M   'P 1'
#
loop_
_entity.id
_entity.type
_entity.pdbx_description
1 polymer ?
#
loop_
_entity_poly.entity_id
_entity_poly.type
_entity_poly.pdbx_seq_one_letter_code
_entity_poly.pdbx_strand_id
1 'polypeptide(L)'
;MVPYLSPKDEVSLGSLTHDQGGAFEPQWLTAGKGLLAANGFDATIKLRPNTQDLEELKPVFTQRWEQFFADTPDEAPVFVGLWAVSVYRLSVVHHSWICTGVLETSTRGPTSSR
;
A
#
# COMPACT_ATOMS: atom_id res chain seq x y z
N MET A 1 3.25 1.15 17.75
CA MET A 1 3.87 0.56 16.55
C MET A 1 5.37 0.80 16.66
N VAL A 2 6.17 -0.25 16.83
CA VAL A 2 7.64 -0.14 16.79
C VAL A 2 8.03 -0.25 15.33
N PRO A 3 8.67 0.75 14.73
CA PRO A 3 8.95 0.71 13.31
C PRO A 3 10.10 -0.28 13.04
N TYR A 4 9.96 -1.08 11.98
CA TYR A 4 10.98 -2.03 11.54
C TYR A 4 12.15 -1.27 10.91
N LEU A 5 13.35 -1.47 11.44
CA LEU A 5 14.58 -0.92 10.86
C LEU A 5 15.05 -1.85 9.74
N SER A 6 15.02 -1.34 8.51
CA SER A 6 15.54 -2.03 7.34
C SER A 6 17.05 -2.32 7.47
N PRO A 7 17.52 -3.54 7.10
CA PRO A 7 18.94 -3.83 6.93
C PRO A 7 19.62 -2.86 5.94
N LYS A 8 20.89 -2.52 6.17
CA LYS A 8 21.61 -1.53 5.34
C LYS A 8 21.86 -1.99 3.91
N ASP A 9 21.83 -3.28 3.68
CA ASP A 9 22.00 -3.95 2.39
C ASP A 9 20.66 -4.23 1.68
N GLU A 10 19.54 -3.78 2.25
CA GLU A 10 18.24 -3.89 1.59
C GLU A 10 18.19 -3.00 0.35
N VAL A 11 17.81 -3.61 -0.78
CA VAL A 11 17.55 -2.90 -2.02
C VAL A 11 16.13 -2.35 -1.94
N SER A 12 16.03 -1.07 -1.55
CA SER A 12 14.74 -0.37 -1.45
C SER A 12 14.56 0.65 -2.57
N LEU A 13 13.31 1.02 -2.86
CA LEU A 13 12.99 2.05 -3.84
C LEU A 13 13.61 3.42 -3.46
N GLY A 14 14.01 3.61 -2.20
CA GLY A 14 14.75 4.80 -1.74
C GLY A 14 16.06 5.05 -2.47
N SER A 15 16.70 4.00 -3.00
CA SER A 15 17.89 4.15 -3.83
C SER A 15 17.61 4.85 -5.17
N LEU A 16 16.36 4.82 -5.67
CA LEU A 16 15.94 5.58 -6.86
C LEU A 16 15.66 7.05 -6.56
N THR A 17 15.25 7.37 -5.34
CA THR A 17 14.94 8.76 -4.94
C THR A 17 16.18 9.52 -4.47
N HIS A 18 17.19 8.79 -4.01
CA HIS A 18 18.56 9.30 -3.99
C HIS A 18 19.08 9.50 -5.41
N ASP A 19 20.04 10.40 -5.59
CA ASP A 19 20.69 10.84 -6.83
C ASP A 19 21.37 9.72 -7.67
N GLN A 20 20.99 8.47 -7.47
CA GLN A 20 21.50 7.27 -8.13
C GLN A 20 20.56 6.68 -9.19
N GLY A 21 19.52 7.40 -9.63
CA GLY A 21 18.62 6.92 -10.68
C GLY A 21 19.34 6.42 -11.95
N GLY A 22 20.40 7.10 -12.36
CA GLY A 22 21.23 6.71 -13.52
C GLY A 22 22.02 5.41 -13.33
N ALA A 23 22.27 4.97 -12.10
CA ALA A 23 22.99 3.72 -11.84
C ALA A 23 22.17 2.46 -12.18
N PHE A 24 20.84 2.58 -12.18
CA PHE A 24 19.92 1.47 -12.44
C PHE A 24 19.46 1.39 -13.90
N GLU A 25 19.73 2.43 -14.70
CA GLU A 25 19.36 2.53 -16.11
C GLU A 25 19.94 1.39 -16.97
N PRO A 26 21.23 0.98 -16.84
CA PRO A 26 21.78 -0.09 -17.67
C PRO A 26 21.07 -1.43 -17.50
N GLN A 27 20.63 -1.77 -16.27
CA GLN A 27 19.91 -3.01 -15.99
C GLN A 27 18.51 -3.01 -16.62
N TRP A 28 17.86 -1.84 -16.58
CA TRP A 28 16.54 -1.67 -17.18
C TRP A 28 16.60 -1.67 -18.72
N LEU A 29 17.48 -0.88 -19.33
CA LEU A 29 17.59 -0.78 -20.79
C LEU A 29 18.04 -2.10 -21.44
N THR A 30 18.94 -2.85 -20.79
CA THR A 30 19.50 -4.07 -21.39
C THR A 30 18.60 -5.29 -21.16
N ALA A 31 17.97 -5.40 -19.99
CA ALA A 31 17.29 -6.63 -19.57
C ALA A 31 15.83 -6.44 -19.14
N GLY A 32 15.33 -5.20 -19.06
CA GLY A 32 14.00 -4.90 -18.52
C GLY A 32 13.85 -5.25 -17.04
N LYS A 33 14.96 -5.31 -16.30
CA LYS A 33 15.02 -5.76 -14.89
C LYS A 33 15.55 -4.66 -13.97
N GLY A 34 15.50 -4.93 -12.68
CA GLY A 34 16.03 -4.05 -11.64
C GLY A 34 14.99 -3.08 -11.08
N LEU A 35 15.42 -2.18 -10.21
CA LEU A 35 14.53 -1.29 -9.46
C LEU A 35 13.64 -0.40 -10.33
N LEU A 36 14.14 0.04 -11.50
CA LEU A 36 13.34 0.84 -12.45
C LEU A 36 12.18 0.05 -13.09
N ALA A 37 12.18 -1.28 -13.01
CA ALA A 37 11.08 -2.13 -13.45
C ALA A 37 10.04 -2.40 -12.34
N ALA A 38 10.27 -1.94 -11.11
CA ALA A 38 9.37 -2.14 -9.98
C ALA A 38 8.36 -0.98 -9.84
N ASN A 39 7.12 -1.30 -9.45
CA ASN A 39 6.07 -0.31 -9.16
C ASN A 39 6.04 0.14 -7.68
N GLY A 40 6.93 -0.42 -6.85
CA GLY A 40 7.07 -0.11 -5.42
C GLY A 40 6.15 -0.89 -4.48
N PHE A 41 5.28 -1.78 -4.99
CA PHE A 41 4.46 -2.68 -4.18
C PHE A 41 4.90 -4.14 -4.37
N ASP A 42 5.55 -4.71 -3.36
CA ASP A 42 6.01 -6.11 -3.43
C ASP A 42 4.91 -7.10 -3.04
N ALA A 43 4.02 -6.70 -2.13
CA ALA A 43 2.90 -7.52 -1.70
C ALA A 43 1.70 -6.68 -1.27
N THR A 44 0.51 -7.24 -1.48
CA THR A 44 -0.77 -6.62 -1.13
C THR A 44 -1.75 -7.67 -0.64
N ILE A 45 -2.66 -7.27 0.26
CA ILE A 45 -3.73 -8.11 0.77
C ILE A 45 -5.06 -7.37 0.58
N LYS A 46 -6.08 -8.08 0.10
CA LYS A 46 -7.47 -7.63 0.12
C LYS A 46 -8.19 -8.38 1.25
N LEU A 47 -8.82 -7.64 2.16
CA LEU A 47 -9.49 -8.19 3.34
C LEU A 47 -10.98 -7.86 3.32
N ARG A 48 -11.78 -8.87 3.69
CA ARG A 48 -13.21 -8.71 3.94
C ARG A 48 -13.47 -9.03 5.42
N PRO A 49 -14.01 -8.07 6.19
CA PRO A 49 -14.35 -8.27 7.60
C PRO A 49 -15.30 -9.46 7.78
N ASN A 50 -15.06 -10.26 8.81
CA ASN A 50 -16.04 -11.25 9.27
C ASN A 50 -17.09 -10.56 10.17
N THR A 51 -18.10 -11.31 10.64
CA THR A 51 -19.18 -10.76 11.48
C THR A 51 -18.67 -10.12 12.78
N GLN A 52 -17.65 -10.70 13.42
CA GLN A 52 -17.06 -10.15 14.64
C GLN A 52 -16.36 -8.82 14.35
N ASP A 53 -15.54 -8.77 13.29
CA ASP A 53 -14.87 -7.54 12.87
C ASP A 53 -15.88 -6.42 12.57
N LEU A 54 -17.02 -6.77 11.95
CA LEU A 54 -18.07 -5.80 11.67
C LEU A 54 -18.73 -5.25 12.93
N GLU A 55 -18.92 -6.06 13.98
CA GLU A 55 -19.41 -5.58 15.28
C GLU A 55 -18.41 -4.61 15.93
N GLU A 56 -17.10 -4.89 15.83
CA GLU A 56 -16.04 -4.03 16.36
C GLU A 56 -15.94 -2.69 15.61
N LEU A 57 -16.30 -2.66 14.31
CA LEU A 57 -16.28 -1.46 13.46
C LEU A 57 -17.55 -0.60 13.56
N LYS A 58 -18.59 -1.05 14.27
CA LYS A 58 -19.81 -0.25 14.47
C LYS A 58 -19.54 0.93 15.42
N PRO A 59 -20.21 2.07 15.23
CA PRO A 59 -21.19 2.37 14.17
C PRO A 59 -20.57 2.95 12.89
N VAL A 60 -19.28 3.27 12.89
CA VAL A 60 -18.62 4.10 11.87
C VAL A 60 -18.69 3.45 10.49
N PHE A 61 -18.57 2.12 10.42
CA PHE A 61 -18.52 1.41 9.14
C PHE A 61 -19.87 0.82 8.68
N THR A 62 -20.88 0.77 9.55
CA THR A 62 -22.15 0.08 9.29
C THR A 62 -22.86 0.58 8.04
N GLN A 63 -23.03 1.90 7.91
CA GLN A 63 -23.73 2.49 6.77
C GLN A 63 -23.03 2.16 5.45
N ARG A 64 -21.69 2.22 5.43
CA ARG A 64 -20.90 1.94 4.24
C ARG A 64 -20.97 0.46 3.85
N TRP A 65 -20.89 -0.42 4.85
CA TRP A 65 -21.04 -1.86 4.67
C TRP A 65 -22.39 -2.21 4.04
N GLU A 66 -23.49 -1.72 4.61
CA GLU A 66 -24.85 -2.02 4.13
C GLU A 66 -25.11 -1.47 2.73
N GLN A 67 -24.61 -0.27 2.41
CA GLN A 67 -24.86 0.36 1.10
C GLN A 67 -24.05 -0.26 -0.04
N PHE A 68 -22.83 -0.72 0.22
CA PHE A 68 -21.89 -1.05 -0.86
C PHE A 68 -21.37 -2.49 -0.82
N PHE A 69 -21.28 -3.12 0.35
CA PHE A 69 -20.50 -4.35 0.50
C PHE A 69 -21.32 -5.57 0.93
N ALA A 70 -22.42 -5.39 1.67
CA ALA A 70 -23.22 -6.48 2.21
C ALA A 70 -23.71 -7.45 1.12
N ASP A 71 -24.21 -6.90 0.00
CA ASP A 71 -24.77 -7.66 -1.13
C ASP A 71 -23.74 -8.00 -2.23
N THR A 72 -22.46 -7.63 -2.02
CA THR A 72 -21.37 -7.85 -3.01
C THR A 72 -20.23 -8.64 -2.37
N PRO A 73 -20.34 -9.99 -2.31
CA PRO A 73 -19.35 -10.82 -1.62
C PRO A 73 -17.97 -10.85 -2.30
N ASP A 74 -17.89 -10.48 -3.57
CA ASP A 74 -16.67 -10.39 -4.37
C ASP A 74 -15.85 -9.11 -4.12
N GLU A 75 -16.45 -8.09 -3.50
CA GLU A 75 -15.78 -6.84 -3.18
C GLU A 75 -15.15 -6.88 -1.78
N ALA A 76 -13.89 -6.47 -1.68
CA ALA A 76 -13.16 -6.34 -0.43
C ALA A 76 -13.04 -4.86 -0.05
N PRO A 77 -13.58 -4.43 1.10
CA PRO A 77 -13.54 -3.02 1.50
C PRO A 77 -12.14 -2.54 1.91
N VAL A 78 -11.25 -3.46 2.29
CA VAL A 78 -9.92 -3.13 2.81
C VAL A 78 -8.85 -3.63 1.85
N PHE A 79 -8.02 -2.72 1.37
CA PHE A 79 -6.76 -3.03 0.68
C PHE A 79 -5.58 -2.61 1.57
N VAL A 80 -4.67 -3.55 1.81
CA VAL A 80 -3.43 -3.33 2.56
C VAL A 80 -2.26 -3.55 1.60
N GLY A 81 -1.48 -2.50 1.34
CA GLY A 81 -0.29 -2.58 0.52
C GLY A 81 0.99 -2.36 1.34
N LEU A 82 2.02 -3.15 1.07
CA LEU A 82 3.39 -2.83 1.50
C LEU A 82 4.00 -1.89 0.47
N TRP A 83 4.05 -0.60 0.81
CA TRP A 83 4.69 0.39 -0.04
C TRP A 83 6.02 0.81 0.58
N ALA A 84 7.11 0.59 -0.15
CA ALA A 84 8.44 1.02 0.25
C ALA A 84 8.65 2.48 -0.16
N VAL A 85 8.14 3.43 0.64
CA VAL A 85 8.39 4.86 0.45
C VAL A 85 9.42 5.37 1.44
N SER A 86 10.50 5.97 0.95
CA SER A 86 11.46 6.66 1.82
C SER A 86 10.85 7.95 2.35
N VAL A 87 10.53 7.95 3.65
CA VAL A 87 10.07 9.17 4.34
C VAL A 87 11.28 9.96 4.79
N TYR A 88 11.66 11.00 4.02
CA TYR A 88 12.73 11.92 4.41
C TYR A 88 12.33 12.71 5.65
N ARG A 89 12.97 12.43 6.79
CA ARG A 89 12.96 13.31 7.96
C ARG A 89 14.03 14.40 7.73
N LEU A 90 13.71 15.66 8.01
CA LEU A 90 14.63 16.82 7.98
C LEU A 90 15.77 16.75 9.03
N SER A 91 16.38 15.59 9.25
CA SER A 91 17.47 15.38 10.19
C SER A 91 18.44 14.35 9.63
N VAL A 92 19.74 14.62 9.81
CA VAL A 92 20.97 14.10 9.16
C VAL A 92 21.21 12.57 9.28
N VAL A 93 20.16 11.75 9.38
CA VAL A 93 20.24 10.29 9.50
C VAL A 93 19.23 9.64 8.54
N HIS A 94 19.74 8.98 7.50
CA HIS A 94 18.96 8.29 6.47
C HIS A 94 18.42 6.96 6.97
N HIS A 95 17.14 6.89 7.33
CA HIS A 95 16.45 5.63 7.64
C HIS A 95 15.37 5.36 6.58
N SER A 96 15.41 4.18 5.98
CA SER A 96 14.32 3.67 5.14
C SER A 96 13.22 3.10 6.04
N TRP A 97 11.96 3.46 5.78
CA TRP A 97 10.81 3.01 6.54
C TRP A 97 9.84 2.30 5.61
N ILE A 98 9.34 1.13 6.02
CA ILE A 98 8.23 0.47 5.34
C ILE A 98 6.93 1.01 5.95
N CYS A 99 6.06 1.59 5.12
CA CYS A 99 4.76 2.08 5.56
C CYS A 99 3.65 1.17 5.03
N THR A 100 2.72 0.79 5.90
CA THR A 100 1.49 0.10 5.52
C THR A 100 0.39 1.14 5.35
N GLY A 101 -0.19 1.20 4.15
CA GLY A 101 -1.37 2.04 3.85
C GLY A 101 -2.63 1.19 3.75
N VAL A 102 -3.74 1.69 4.28
CA VAL A 102 -5.08 1.16 4.02
C VAL A 102 -5.76 2.06 3.00
N LEU A 103 -6.13 1.51 1.85
CA LEU A 103 -6.99 2.19 0.87
C LEU A 103 -8.36 1.54 0.90
N GLU A 104 -9.40 2.36 1.04
CA GLU A 104 -10.78 1.92 0.86
C GLU A 104 -11.08 1.88 -0.65
N THR A 105 -11.35 0.70 -1.19
CA THR A 105 -11.65 0.53 -2.61
C THR A 105 -13.15 0.30 -2.78
N SER A 106 -13.91 1.32 -3.17
CA SER A 106 -15.28 1.17 -3.67
C SER A 106 -15.32 1.62 -5.13
N THR A 107 -15.65 0.68 -6.02
CA THR A 107 -15.70 0.94 -7.48
C THR A 107 -17.09 1.39 -7.95
N ARG A 108 -18.11 1.34 -7.07
CA ARG A 108 -19.47 1.78 -7.36
C ARG A 108 -19.73 3.15 -6.72
N GLY A 109 -20.09 4.15 -7.54
CA GLY A 109 -20.69 5.38 -7.04
C GLY A 109 -22.03 5.10 -6.36
N PRO A 110 -22.55 6.00 -5.51
CA PRO A 110 -23.86 5.82 -4.90
C PRO A 110 -24.91 5.65 -6.01
N THR A 111 -25.60 4.51 -6.01
CA THR A 111 -26.75 4.29 -6.89
C THR A 111 -27.83 5.30 -6.54
N SER A 112 -28.11 6.24 -7.45
CA SER A 112 -29.24 7.15 -7.31
C SER A 112 -30.53 6.35 -7.34
N SER A 113 -31.30 6.37 -6.25
CA SER A 113 -32.66 5.84 -6.24
C SER A 113 -33.51 6.64 -7.24
N ARG A 114 -34.08 5.95 -8.22
CA ARG A 114 -35.11 6.46 -9.11
C ARG A 114 -36.39 5.67 -8.86
#